data_AF-A0AAW9YTF7-F1
#
_entry.id   AF-A0AAW9YTF7-F1
#
_cell.length_a   1.000
_cell.length_b   1.000
_cell.length_c   1.000
_cell.angle_alpha   90.00
_cell.angle_beta   90.00
_cell.angle_gamma   90.00
#
_symmetry.space_group_name_H-M   'P 1'
#
loop_
_entity.id
_entity.type
_entity.pdbx_description
1 polymer ?
#
loop_
_entity_poly.entity_id
_entity_poly.type
_entity_poly.pdbx_seq_one_letter_code
_entity_poly.pdbx_strand_id
1 'polypeptide(L)' 'MIVVGQQAYFEPLGYELASQHSITHANHALQTQTFVKFLWDTLESPPHGEIAYVSSDFD' A
#
# COMPACT_ATOMS: atom_id res chain seq x y z
N MET A 1 -7.28 0.73 1.65
CA MET A 1 -7.04 1.36 0.33
C MET A 1 -5.54 1.31 0.06
N ILE A 2 -5.14 1.01 -1.17
CA ILE A 2 -3.74 0.89 -1.59
C ILE A 2 -3.51 1.85 -2.76
N VAL A 3 -2.40 2.60 -2.73
CA VAL A 3 -2.04 3.59 -3.76
C VAL A 3 -0.55 3.52 -4.06
N VAL A 4 -0.15 3.94 -5.27
CA VAL A 4 1.24 4.11 -5.66
C VAL A 4 1.49 5.59 -5.96
N GLY A 5 2.53 6.19 -5.37
CA GLY A 5 2.91 7.57 -5.67
C GLY A 5 3.90 8.19 -4.68
N GLN A 6 3.92 9.53 -4.62
CA GLN A 6 4.93 10.25 -3.83
C GLN A 6 4.56 10.37 -2.36
N GLN A 7 5.50 10.01 -1.48
CA GLN A 7 5.38 10.05 -0.02
C GLN A 7 4.87 11.39 0.52
N ALA A 8 5.44 12.50 0.04
CA ALA A 8 5.11 13.84 0.50
C ALA A 8 3.63 14.24 0.28
N TYR A 9 2.94 13.59 -0.67
CA TYR A 9 1.52 13.80 -0.91
C TYR A 9 0.64 12.95 0.01
N PHE A 10 1.02 11.68 0.24
CA PHE A 10 0.16 10.70 0.91
C PHE A 10 0.34 10.64 2.43
N GLU A 11 1.53 10.91 2.96
CA GLU A 11 1.76 10.93 4.42
C GLU A 11 0.84 11.92 5.16
N PRO A 12 0.67 13.19 4.71
CA PRO A 12 -0.23 14.13 5.38
C PRO A 12 -1.71 13.69 5.37
N LEU A 13 -2.09 12.79 4.44
CA LEU A 13 -3.43 12.24 4.33
C LEU A 13 -3.64 11.01 5.23
N GLY A 14 -2.63 10.63 6.02
CA GLY A 14 -2.67 9.49 6.94
C GLY A 14 -2.51 8.15 6.22
N TYR A 15 -1.75 8.12 5.13
CA TYR A 15 -1.30 6.87 4.54
C TYR A 15 0.08 6.50 5.08
N GLU A 16 0.34 5.20 5.16
CA GLU A 16 1.59 4.62 5.65
C GLU A 16 2.23 3.76 4.56
N LEU A 17 3.54 3.50 4.65
CA LEU A 17 4.20 2.61 3.70
C LEU A 17 3.63 1.19 3.84
N ALA A 18 3.26 0.58 2.71
CA ALA A 18 2.68 -0.76 2.72
C ALA A 18 3.61 -1.81 3.35
N SER A 19 4.92 -1.66 3.19
CA SER A 19 5.94 -2.55 3.78
C SER A 19 5.92 -2.57 5.30
N GLN A 20 5.45 -1.50 5.96
CA GLN A 20 5.33 -1.45 7.43
C GLN A 20 4.27 -2.41 7.95
N HIS A 21 3.32 -2.79 7.09
CA HIS A 21 2.20 -3.69 7.41
C HIS A 21 2.39 -5.10 6.84
N SER A 22 3.62 -5.46 6.46
CA SER A 22 3.90 -6.73 5.76
C SER A 22 3.08 -6.88 4.47
N ILE A 23 2.76 -5.77 3.82
CA ILE A 23 2.12 -5.73 2.50
C ILE A 23 3.20 -5.45 1.45
N THR A 24 3.36 -6.37 0.50
CA THR A 24 4.40 -6.31 -0.53
C THR A 24 3.82 -6.04 -1.91
N HIS A 25 4.64 -5.47 -2.78
CA HIS A 25 4.31 -5.20 -4.16
C HIS A 25 5.15 -6.12 -5.05
N ALA A 26 4.53 -6.79 -6.02
CA ALA A 26 5.23 -7.70 -6.93
C ALA A 26 6.36 -7.00 -7.71
N ASN A 27 6.13 -5.74 -8.13
CA ASN A 27 7.18 -4.86 -8.63
C ASN A 27 7.96 -4.19 -7.47
N HIS A 28 9.19 -4.66 -7.21
CA HIS A 28 10.07 -4.12 -6.17
C HIS A 28 10.38 -2.62 -6.31
N ALA A 29 10.38 -2.06 -7.52
CA ALA A 29 10.62 -0.63 -7.72
C ALA A 29 9.48 0.25 -7.16
N LEU A 30 8.28 -0.31 -7.07
CA LEU A 30 7.10 0.37 -6.52
C LEU A 30 6.95 0.15 -5.01
N GLN A 31 7.71 -0.77 -4.41
CA GLN A 31 7.59 -1.11 -2.99
C GLN A 31 7.77 0.10 -2.07
N THR A 32 8.70 1.01 -2.38
CA THR A 32 8.97 2.23 -1.60
C THR A 32 8.01 3.38 -1.91
N GLN A 33 7.13 3.18 -2.90
CA GLN A 33 6.14 4.16 -3.37
C GLN A 33 4.72 3.65 -3.17
N THR A 34 4.55 2.46 -2.57
CA THR A 34 3.24 1.85 -2.31
C THR A 34 2.81 2.18 -0.90
N PHE A 35 1.65 2.80 -0.77
CA PHE A 35 1.09 3.26 0.50
C PHE A 35 -0.27 2.62 0.77
N VAL A 36 -0.58 2.44 2.06
CA VAL A 36 -1.83 1.86 2.54
C VAL A 36 -2.51 2.80 3.53
N LYS A 37 -3.84 2.83 3.47
CA LYS A 37 -4.70 3.40 4.53
C LYS A 37 -5.81 2.41 4.85
N PHE A 38 -5.86 1.97 6.11
CA PHE A 38 -6.96 1.13 6.60
C PHE A 38 -8.17 2.04 6.87
N LEU A 39 -9.33 1.66 6.34
CA LEU A 39 -10.56 2.45 6.47
C LEU A 39 -11.42 2.01 7.67
N TRP A 40 -10.99 0.96 8.36
CA TRP A 40 -11.63 0.44 9.55
C TRP A 40 -10.62 0.44 10.69
N ASP A 41 -10.97 1.12 11.77
CA ASP A 41 -10.07 1.38 12.90
C ASP A 41 -9.85 0.13 13.79
N THR A 42 -10.57 -0.97 13.55
CA THR A 42 -10.67 -2.11 14.47
C THR A 42 -10.61 -3.47 13.80
N LEU A 43 -9.78 -3.64 12.77
CA LEU A 43 -9.48 -4.98 12.28
C LEU A 43 -8.63 -5.72 13.33
N GLU A 44 -9.17 -6.79 13.92
CA GLU A 44 -8.42 -7.70 14.80
C GLU A 44 -7.18 -8.28 14.11
N SER A 45 -7.21 -8.38 12.78
CA SER A 45 -6.09 -8.83 11.96
C SER A 45 -5.99 -7.98 10.70
N PRO A 46 -5.03 -7.04 10.64
CA PRO A 46 -4.77 -6.26 9.44
C PRO A 46 -4.38 -7.16 8.25
N PRO A 47 -4.82 -6.82 7.02
CA PRO A 47 -4.35 -7.46 5.80
C PRO A 47 -2.83 -7.45 5.68
N HIS A 48 -2.27 -8.54 5.17
CA HIS A 48 -0.85 -8.74 4.89
C HIS A 48 -0.67 -9.59 3.62
N GLY A 49 0.53 -9.59 3.05
CA GLY A 49 0.87 -10.36 1.84
C GLY A 49 1.10 -9.52 0.59
N GLU A 50 1.15 -10.16 -0.57
CA GLU A 50 1.46 -9.50 -1.84
C GLU A 50 0.19 -8.91 -2.49
N ILE A 51 0.32 -7.70 -3.03
CA ILE A 51 -0.75 -7.01 -3.76
C ILE A 51 -0.85 -7.56 -5.18
N ALA A 52 -2.03 -8.04 -5.53
CA ALA A 52 -2.40 -8.38 -6.90
C ALA A 52 -3.40 -7.34 -7.45
N TYR A 53 -3.01 -6.63 -8.50
CA TYR A 53 -3.90 -5.72 -9.22
C TYR A 53 -4.68 -6.49 -10.30
N VAL A 54 -5.98 -6.21 -10.40
CA VAL A 54 -6.89 -6.91 -11.33
C VAL A 54 -6.68 -6.46 -12.79
N SER A 55 -6.02 -5.32 -13.02
CA SER A 55 -5.54 -4.91 -14.34
C SER A 55 -4.03 -4.70 -14.34
N SER A 56 -3.38 -5.13 -15.42
CA SER A 56 -1.96 -4.99 -15.70
C SER A 56 -1.65 -3.66 -16.39
N ASP A 57 -2.23 -2.56 -15.95
CA ASP A 57 -1.94 -1.22 -16.50
C ASP A 57 -0.59 -0.65 -16.00
N PHE A 58 0.23 -1.49 -15.38
CA PHE A 58 1.58 -1.15 -14.89
C PHE A 58 2.71 -1.70 -15.78
N ASP A 59 2.40 -2.17 -16.99
CA ASP A 59 3.39 -2.48 -18.04
C ASP A 59 4.01 -1.20 -18.65
#